data_AF-A0A960LCZ7-F1
#
_entry.id   AF-A0A960LCZ7-F1
#
_cell.length_a   1.000
_cell.length_b   1.000
_cell.length_c   1.000
_cell.angle_alpha   90.00
_cell.angle_beta   90.00
_cell.angle_gamma   90.00
#
_symmetry.space_group_name_H-M   'P 1'
#
loop_
_entity.id
_entity.type
_entity.pdbx_description
1 polymer ?
#
loop_
_entity_poly.entity_id
_entity_poly.type
_entity_poly.pdbx_seq_one_letter_code
_entity_poly.pdbx_strand_id
1 'polypeptide(L)'
;MQHVKTGWVLAFAMILGLVAFAVGAQDPDKATTGPESEAMTAPTTEATAEEPDEAPVDESLVLIQLAETIAGQENKPAGEVFSNVQVLRSVPAGRFLRIMRLGFSRSLGVSCDYCHSSSDWASDDNSHKRIARQMAMLTEELNDKLLPAIPELAGQDPRVNCTTCHRGDTKPALSMDEEGMPAHAAEGR
;
A
#
# COMPACT_ATOMS: atom_id res chain seq x y z
N MET A 1 24.89 55.35 35.34
CA MET A 1 23.58 56.04 35.42
C MET A 1 22.49 54.99 35.45
N GLN A 2 21.85 54.87 36.60
CA GLN A 2 20.64 54.09 36.83
C GLN A 2 19.46 54.82 36.16
N HIS A 3 18.46 54.09 35.66
CA HIS A 3 17.01 54.35 35.81
C HIS A 3 16.27 53.20 35.09
N VAL A 4 15.80 52.13 35.78
CA VAL A 4 14.43 51.91 36.32
C VAL A 4 13.31 52.54 35.46
N LYS A 5 12.18 51.88 35.12
CA LYS A 5 11.31 51.04 35.95
C LYS A 5 10.11 50.51 35.12
N THR A 6 9.62 49.31 35.46
CA THR A 6 8.20 48.85 35.53
C THR A 6 7.30 49.00 34.30
N GLY A 7 6.61 47.98 33.79
CA GLY A 7 5.98 46.85 34.46
C GLY A 7 4.47 46.96 34.21
N TRP A 8 3.90 46.09 33.38
CA TRP A 8 2.46 45.85 33.32
C TRP A 8 2.24 44.33 33.35
N VAL A 9 1.45 43.95 34.34
CA VAL A 9 1.21 42.61 34.86
C VAL A 9 -0.32 42.41 34.76
N LEU A 10 -0.73 41.22 34.30
CA LEU A 10 -2.09 40.65 34.32
C LEU A 10 -3.05 41.17 33.23
N ALA A 11 -3.90 40.35 32.59
CA ALA A 11 -4.63 39.23 33.17
C ALA A 11 -4.85 38.06 32.19
N PHE A 12 -4.60 36.86 32.69
CA PHE A 12 -5.12 35.59 32.16
C PHE A 12 -6.62 35.50 32.52
N ALA A 13 -7.49 35.43 31.53
CA ALA A 13 -8.88 35.03 31.74
C ALA A 13 -8.98 33.51 31.53
N MET A 14 -9.05 32.75 32.64
CA MET A 14 -9.49 31.36 32.63
C MET A 14 -11.00 31.32 32.37
N ILE A 15 -11.41 30.75 31.23
CA ILE A 15 -12.79 30.33 31.01
C ILE A 15 -12.86 28.83 31.34
N LEU A 16 -13.30 28.53 32.57
CA LEU A 16 -13.73 27.20 32.98
C LEU A 16 -15.12 26.93 32.38
N GLY A 17 -15.16 26.19 31.27
CA GLY A 17 -16.38 25.59 30.75
C GLY A 17 -16.65 24.26 31.44
N LEU A 18 -17.69 24.21 32.28
CA LEU A 18 -18.27 22.96 32.78
C LEU A 18 -18.92 22.19 31.62
N VAL A 19 -18.34 21.04 31.25
CA VAL A 19 -19.01 20.03 30.42
C VAL A 19 -19.61 18.99 31.37
N ALA A 20 -20.93 19.03 31.54
CA ALA A 20 -21.66 17.99 32.23
C ALA A 20 -21.74 16.74 31.33
N PHE A 21 -20.94 15.72 31.65
CA PHE A 21 -21.12 14.37 31.11
C PHE A 21 -22.28 13.70 31.85
N ALA A 22 -23.42 13.56 31.19
CA ALA A 22 -24.47 12.65 31.62
C ALA A 22 -24.02 11.22 31.29
N VAL A 23 -23.53 10.50 32.29
CA VAL A 23 -23.31 9.06 32.26
C VAL A 23 -24.69 8.39 32.27
N GLY A 24 -25.07 7.77 31.15
CA GLY A 24 -26.18 6.83 31.11
C GLY A 24 -25.80 5.57 31.86
N ALA A 25 -26.55 5.25 32.91
CA ALA A 25 -26.47 3.97 33.59
C ALA A 25 -27.06 2.87 32.68
N GLN A 26 -26.31 1.80 32.42
CA GLN A 26 -26.81 0.57 31.84
C GLN A 26 -26.71 -0.54 32.90
N ASP A 27 -27.87 -1.11 33.22
CA ASP A 27 -28.09 -2.18 34.18
C ASP A 27 -27.26 -3.44 33.85
N PRO A 28 -26.53 -4.00 34.82
CA PRO A 28 -25.74 -5.21 34.64
C PRO A 28 -26.55 -6.44 35.02
N ASP A 29 -27.64 -6.76 34.32
CA ASP A 29 -28.34 -8.04 34.53
C ASP A 29 -29.15 -8.48 33.30
N LYS A 30 -28.49 -9.18 32.37
CA LYS A 30 -29.18 -10.16 31.53
C LYS A 30 -28.22 -11.23 31.00
N ALA A 31 -27.82 -12.11 31.91
CA ALA A 31 -27.48 -13.47 31.53
C ALA A 31 -28.77 -14.19 31.10
N THR A 32 -28.82 -14.69 29.88
CA THR A 32 -29.75 -15.75 29.51
C THR A 32 -28.95 -16.82 28.79
N THR A 33 -28.71 -17.88 29.54
CA THR A 33 -28.27 -19.19 29.10
C THR A 33 -29.31 -19.80 28.16
N GLY A 34 -28.87 -20.28 27.00
CA GLY A 34 -29.59 -21.20 26.13
C GLY A 34 -28.69 -22.40 25.81
N PRO A 35 -29.24 -23.63 25.72
CA PRO A 35 -28.47 -24.87 25.79
C PRO A 35 -27.82 -25.29 24.46
N GLU A 36 -26.70 -25.98 24.64
CA GLU A 36 -26.04 -27.03 23.85
C GLU A 36 -26.52 -27.35 22.42
N SER A 37 -25.56 -27.19 21.49
CA SER A 37 -25.07 -28.23 20.57
C SER A 37 -26.08 -29.30 20.10
N GLU A 38 -26.61 -29.12 18.88
CA GLU A 38 -27.12 -30.22 18.08
C GLU A 38 -26.41 -30.30 16.72
N ALA A 39 -25.69 -31.41 16.55
CA ALA A 39 -25.46 -32.19 15.34
C ALA A 39 -25.25 -31.46 13.99
N MET A 40 -23.99 -31.43 13.56
CA MET A 40 -23.64 -31.39 12.14
C MET A 40 -24.28 -32.58 11.40
N THR A 41 -25.20 -32.27 10.50
CA THR A 41 -25.63 -33.19 9.45
C THR A 41 -25.56 -32.43 8.12
N ALA A 42 -24.58 -32.75 7.28
CA ALA A 42 -24.61 -32.44 5.84
C ALA A 42 -25.70 -33.31 5.19
N PRO A 43 -26.34 -32.96 4.04
CA PRO A 43 -25.74 -32.49 2.78
C PRO A 43 -26.62 -31.36 2.13
N THR A 44 -26.43 -30.80 0.94
CA THR A 44 -26.03 -31.27 -0.38
C THR A 44 -25.66 -30.05 -1.22
N THR A 45 -24.77 -30.23 -2.18
CA THR A 45 -24.41 -29.27 -3.22
C THR A 45 -25.64 -28.78 -3.98
N GLU A 46 -25.75 -27.47 -4.21
CA GLU A 46 -26.60 -26.91 -5.24
C GLU A 46 -25.76 -25.91 -6.04
N ALA A 47 -25.54 -26.26 -7.30
CA ALA A 47 -24.75 -25.53 -8.26
C ALA A 47 -25.40 -24.17 -8.54
N THR A 48 -24.70 -23.09 -8.20
CA THR A 48 -24.94 -21.79 -8.83
C THR A 48 -24.00 -21.70 -10.03
N ALA A 49 -24.60 -21.50 -11.20
CA ALA A 49 -23.91 -21.37 -12.48
C ALA A 49 -22.89 -20.22 -12.45
N GLU A 50 -21.64 -20.54 -12.78
CA GLU A 50 -20.58 -19.59 -13.11
C GLU A 50 -20.96 -18.81 -14.38
N GLU A 51 -21.02 -17.48 -14.27
CA GLU A 51 -20.75 -16.59 -15.40
C GLU A 51 -19.29 -16.79 -15.83
N PRO A 52 -18.92 -16.62 -17.11
CA PRO A 52 -17.66 -17.13 -17.64
C PRO A 52 -16.47 -16.43 -16.98
N ASP A 53 -15.88 -17.14 -16.02
CA ASP A 53 -14.62 -16.84 -15.36
C ASP A 53 -13.53 -16.76 -16.44
N GLU A 54 -13.01 -15.56 -16.69
CA GLU A 54 -11.76 -15.40 -17.42
C GLU A 54 -10.68 -16.09 -16.58
N ALA A 55 -10.24 -17.26 -17.04
CA ALA A 55 -9.26 -18.08 -16.34
C ALA A 55 -8.08 -17.22 -15.83
N PRO A 56 -7.58 -17.48 -14.61
CA PRO A 56 -6.53 -16.68 -14.00
C PRO A 56 -5.33 -16.58 -14.94
N VAL A 57 -4.96 -15.35 -15.29
CA VAL A 57 -3.79 -15.05 -16.11
C VAL A 57 -2.54 -15.54 -15.40
N ASP A 58 -1.87 -16.54 -15.99
CA ASP A 58 -0.57 -17.01 -15.50
C ASP A 58 0.48 -15.91 -15.70
N GLU A 59 0.81 -15.22 -14.61
CA GLU A 59 1.82 -14.15 -14.55
C GLU A 59 3.15 -14.61 -15.16
N SER A 60 3.50 -15.90 -15.03
CA SER A 60 4.73 -16.44 -15.59
C SER A 60 4.70 -16.50 -17.12
N LEU A 61 3.56 -16.87 -17.71
CA LEU A 61 3.39 -16.89 -19.16
C LEU A 61 3.38 -15.48 -19.74
N VAL A 62 2.73 -14.52 -19.07
CA VAL A 62 2.74 -13.11 -19.47
C VAL A 62 4.18 -12.58 -19.54
N LEU A 63 4.99 -12.87 -18.53
CA LEU A 63 6.38 -12.43 -18.50
C LEU A 63 7.26 -13.14 -19.53
N ILE A 64 7.01 -14.42 -19.81
CA ILE A 64 7.69 -15.14 -20.89
C ILE A 64 7.37 -14.49 -22.24
N GLN A 65 6.09 -14.23 -22.52
CA GLN A 65 5.66 -13.61 -23.77
C GLN A 65 6.26 -12.21 -23.94
N LEU A 66 6.26 -11.40 -22.87
CA LEU A 66 6.89 -10.08 -22.89
C LEU A 66 8.42 -10.18 -23.09
N ALA A 67 9.08 -11.15 -22.46
CA ALA A 67 10.52 -11.38 -22.66
C ALA A 67 10.85 -11.75 -24.12
N GLU A 68 10.02 -12.58 -24.76
CA GLU A 68 10.18 -12.93 -26.18
C GLU A 68 10.05 -11.70 -27.10
N THR A 69 9.08 -10.81 -26.82
CA THR A 69 8.89 -9.60 -27.65
C THR A 69 10.06 -8.61 -27.59
N ILE A 70 10.90 -8.68 -26.55
CA ILE A 70 12.09 -7.82 -26.40
C ILE A 70 13.41 -8.55 -26.70
N ALA A 71 13.36 -9.76 -27.26
CA ALA A 71 14.56 -10.55 -27.54
C ALA A 71 15.58 -9.76 -28.38
N GLY A 72 16.83 -9.67 -27.89
CA GLY A 72 17.90 -8.88 -28.51
C GLY A 72 17.85 -7.37 -28.23
N GLN A 73 16.90 -6.91 -27.42
CA GLN A 73 16.74 -5.50 -27.01
C GLN A 73 16.79 -5.32 -25.48
N GLU A 74 17.14 -6.36 -24.73
CA GLU A 74 17.05 -6.41 -23.27
C GLU A 74 17.93 -5.36 -22.57
N ASN A 75 19.04 -4.99 -23.22
CA ASN A 75 19.99 -4.01 -22.71
C ASN A 75 19.70 -2.57 -23.16
N LYS A 76 18.76 -2.37 -24.10
CA LYS A 76 18.36 -1.02 -24.52
C LYS A 76 17.53 -0.36 -23.42
N PRO A 77 17.53 1.00 -23.34
CA PRO A 77 16.66 1.72 -22.41
C PRO A 77 15.19 1.34 -22.60
N ALA A 78 14.47 1.12 -21.51
CA ALA A 78 13.06 0.75 -21.52
C ALA A 78 12.19 1.80 -22.23
N GLY A 79 12.56 3.08 -22.15
CA GLY A 79 11.87 4.17 -22.86
C GLY A 79 12.07 4.18 -24.37
N GLU A 80 12.97 3.35 -24.91
CA GLU A 80 13.14 3.11 -26.36
C GLU A 80 12.42 1.83 -26.82
N VAL A 81 12.33 0.82 -25.95
CA VAL A 81 11.74 -0.48 -26.27
C VAL A 81 10.24 -0.51 -26.04
N PHE A 82 9.76 0.15 -24.98
CA PHE A 82 8.35 0.15 -24.58
C PHE A 82 7.72 1.54 -24.74
N SER A 83 6.41 1.54 -24.99
CA SER A 83 5.60 2.76 -25.04
C SER A 83 5.18 3.23 -23.65
N ASN A 84 5.04 4.55 -23.48
CA ASN A 84 4.55 5.20 -22.26
C ASN A 84 5.34 4.89 -20.96
N VAL A 85 6.65 4.63 -21.06
CA VAL A 85 7.54 4.60 -19.89
C VAL A 85 7.90 6.04 -19.50
N GLN A 86 7.53 6.48 -18.30
CA GLN A 86 7.73 7.88 -17.87
C GLN A 86 8.83 8.05 -16.81
N VAL A 87 8.89 7.14 -15.83
CA VAL A 87 9.85 7.21 -14.70
C VAL A 87 11.09 6.37 -14.99
N LEU A 88 10.93 5.06 -15.17
CA LEU A 88 12.03 4.10 -15.34
C LEU A 88 12.59 4.04 -16.78
N ARG A 89 12.69 5.18 -17.46
CA ARG A 89 13.01 5.24 -18.91
C ARG A 89 14.40 4.70 -19.25
N SER A 90 15.39 5.00 -18.42
CA SER A 90 16.80 4.62 -18.63
C SER A 90 17.14 3.21 -18.19
N VAL A 91 16.23 2.53 -17.48
CA VAL A 91 16.45 1.15 -17.03
C VAL A 91 16.51 0.22 -18.23
N PRO A 92 17.45 -0.75 -18.29
CA PRO A 92 17.46 -1.76 -19.36
C PRO A 92 16.13 -2.51 -19.47
N ALA A 93 15.61 -2.73 -20.68
CA ALA A 93 14.31 -3.34 -20.92
C ALA A 93 14.11 -4.69 -20.19
N GLY A 94 15.13 -5.55 -20.16
CA GLY A 94 15.07 -6.81 -19.41
C GLY A 94 14.99 -6.59 -17.89
N ARG A 95 15.70 -5.58 -17.38
CA ARG A 95 15.61 -5.20 -15.95
C ARG A 95 14.25 -4.57 -15.64
N PHE A 96 13.65 -3.83 -16.58
CA PHE A 96 12.35 -3.22 -16.42
C PHE A 96 11.25 -4.26 -16.18
N LEU A 97 11.19 -5.34 -16.97
CA LEU A 97 10.25 -6.44 -16.73
C LEU A 97 10.44 -7.10 -15.37
N ARG A 98 11.71 -7.27 -14.94
CA ARG A 98 12.01 -7.79 -13.59
C ARG A 98 11.55 -6.84 -12.48
N ILE A 99 11.64 -5.53 -12.67
CA ILE A 99 11.11 -4.55 -11.71
C ILE A 99 9.58 -4.66 -11.63
N MET A 100 8.88 -4.80 -12.77
CA MET A 100 7.42 -4.99 -12.76
C MET A 100 7.02 -6.22 -11.95
N ARG A 101 7.69 -7.35 -12.16
CA ARG A 101 7.45 -8.58 -11.39
C ARG A 101 7.80 -8.44 -9.91
N LEU A 102 9.06 -8.13 -9.63
CA LEU A 102 9.64 -8.28 -8.28
C LEU A 102 9.44 -7.06 -7.41
N GLY A 103 9.43 -5.86 -8.00
CA GLY A 103 9.33 -4.59 -7.29
C GLY A 103 7.90 -4.08 -7.17
N PHE A 104 7.01 -4.42 -8.11
CA PHE A 104 5.59 -4.03 -8.04
C PHE A 104 4.72 -5.23 -7.66
N SER A 105 4.52 -6.20 -8.57
CA SER A 105 3.58 -7.33 -8.38
C SER A 105 3.78 -8.02 -7.04
N ARG A 106 5.00 -8.52 -6.79
CA ARG A 106 5.32 -9.25 -5.56
C ARG A 106 5.32 -8.39 -4.30
N SER A 107 5.68 -7.11 -4.40
CA SER A 107 5.70 -6.20 -3.25
C SER A 107 4.30 -5.82 -2.77
N LEU A 108 3.33 -5.80 -3.68
CA LEU A 108 1.93 -5.48 -3.41
C LEU A 108 1.04 -6.72 -3.25
N GLY A 109 1.56 -7.92 -3.57
CA GLY A 109 0.78 -9.16 -3.49
C GLY A 109 -0.29 -9.29 -4.57
N VAL A 110 -0.09 -8.66 -5.73
CA VAL A 110 -1.05 -8.61 -6.84
C VAL A 110 -0.46 -9.19 -8.12
N SER A 111 -1.32 -9.51 -9.08
CA SER A 111 -0.96 -9.88 -10.45
C SER A 111 -0.82 -8.65 -11.36
N CYS A 112 -0.31 -8.85 -12.58
CA CYS A 112 0.03 -7.75 -13.51
C CYS A 112 -1.21 -6.93 -13.96
N ASP A 113 -2.35 -7.59 -14.09
CA ASP A 113 -3.65 -7.03 -14.49
C ASP A 113 -4.26 -6.09 -13.44
N TYR A 114 -3.81 -6.15 -12.19
CA TYR A 114 -4.19 -5.18 -11.16
C TYR A 114 -3.87 -3.74 -11.59
N CYS A 115 -2.73 -3.54 -12.26
CA CYS A 115 -2.31 -2.23 -12.77
C CYS A 115 -2.50 -2.08 -14.28
N HIS A 116 -2.43 -3.17 -15.05
CA HIS A 116 -2.38 -3.12 -16.51
C HIS A 116 -3.61 -3.74 -17.17
N SER A 117 -3.89 -3.32 -18.40
CA SER A 117 -4.72 -4.12 -19.31
C SER A 117 -3.81 -5.09 -20.07
N SER A 118 -4.19 -6.36 -20.17
CA SER A 118 -3.44 -7.37 -20.93
C SER A 118 -3.43 -7.10 -22.44
N SER A 119 -4.44 -6.37 -22.95
CA SER A 119 -4.54 -5.96 -24.35
C SER A 119 -3.76 -4.68 -24.66
N ASP A 120 -3.51 -3.83 -23.66
CA ASP A 120 -2.70 -2.61 -23.80
C ASP A 120 -1.89 -2.29 -22.53
N TRP A 121 -0.63 -2.73 -22.53
CA TRP A 121 0.32 -2.46 -21.45
C TRP A 121 0.66 -0.96 -21.30
N ALA A 122 0.51 -0.15 -22.35
CA ALA A 122 0.84 1.26 -22.38
C ALA A 122 -0.29 2.16 -21.87
N SER A 123 -1.55 1.71 -21.94
CA SER A 123 -2.73 2.46 -21.46
C SER A 123 -2.58 2.92 -20.00
N ASP A 124 -3.04 4.14 -19.72
CA ASP A 124 -3.12 4.74 -18.39
C ASP A 124 -4.57 4.81 -17.87
N ASP A 125 -5.51 4.08 -18.49
CA ASP A 125 -6.93 4.11 -18.13
C ASP A 125 -7.14 3.55 -16.71
N ASN A 126 -6.42 2.48 -16.36
CA ASN A 126 -6.38 1.94 -15.00
C ASN A 126 -5.69 2.93 -14.04
N SER A 127 -6.43 3.37 -13.02
CA SER A 127 -5.94 4.33 -12.02
C SER A 127 -4.80 3.78 -11.17
N HIS A 128 -4.76 2.46 -10.92
CA HIS A 128 -3.70 1.82 -10.15
C HIS A 128 -2.32 2.04 -10.78
N LYS A 129 -2.21 2.01 -12.12
CA LYS A 129 -0.94 2.33 -12.82
C LYS A 129 -0.50 3.77 -12.61
N ARG A 130 -1.44 4.73 -12.64
CA ARG A 130 -1.13 6.15 -12.38
C ARG A 130 -0.68 6.37 -10.94
N ILE A 131 -1.27 5.66 -9.98
CA ILE A 131 -0.84 5.67 -8.57
C ILE A 131 0.56 5.04 -8.45
N ALA A 132 0.79 3.87 -9.04
CA ALA A 132 2.08 3.18 -9.01
C ALA A 132 3.21 4.05 -9.57
N ARG A 133 2.93 4.84 -10.63
CA ARG A 133 3.88 5.81 -11.19
C ARG A 133 4.26 6.89 -10.18
N GLN A 134 3.29 7.44 -9.46
CA GLN A 134 3.55 8.44 -8.41
C GLN A 134 4.31 7.82 -7.23
N MET A 135 4.02 6.58 -6.86
CA MET A 135 4.76 5.87 -5.81
C MET A 135 6.21 5.55 -6.22
N ALA A 136 6.46 5.29 -7.50
CA ALA A 136 7.82 5.14 -8.02
C ALA A 136 8.62 6.45 -7.87
N MET A 137 8.00 7.59 -8.21
CA MET A 137 8.62 8.92 -8.01
C MET A 137 8.87 9.22 -6.52
N LEU A 138 7.93 8.87 -5.64
CA LEU A 138 8.10 9.01 -4.20
C LEU A 138 9.28 8.18 -3.70
N THR A 139 9.41 6.94 -4.17
CA THR A 139 10.51 6.05 -3.78
C THR A 139 11.86 6.58 -4.25
N GLU A 140 11.94 7.17 -5.45
CA GLU A 140 13.13 7.86 -5.96
C GLU A 140 13.48 9.07 -5.08
N GLU A 141 12.50 9.92 -4.76
CA GLU A 141 12.69 11.07 -3.87
C GLU A 141 13.20 10.66 -2.47
N LEU A 142 12.61 9.61 -1.90
CA LEU A 142 13.02 9.07 -0.59
C LEU A 142 14.48 8.61 -0.63
N ASN A 143 14.84 7.79 -1.62
CA ASN A 143 16.16 7.17 -1.69
C ASN A 143 17.26 8.14 -2.10
N ASP A 144 16.98 9.09 -3.00
CA ASP A 144 18.01 9.91 -3.60
C ASP A 144 18.17 11.26 -2.91
N LYS A 145 17.18 11.70 -2.13
CA LYS A 145 17.21 13.01 -1.45
C LYS A 145 16.92 12.94 0.03
N LEU A 146 15.80 12.36 0.44
CA LEU A 146 15.34 12.47 1.83
C LEU A 146 16.17 11.61 2.80
N LEU A 147 16.45 10.35 2.45
CA LEU A 147 17.27 9.48 3.31
C LEU A 147 18.74 9.94 3.40
N PRO A 148 19.41 10.34 2.30
CA PRO A 148 20.77 10.89 2.37
C PRO A 148 20.86 12.20 3.17
N ALA A 149 19.76 12.95 3.28
CA ALA A 149 19.72 14.21 4.03
C ALA A 149 19.66 14.02 5.55
N ILE A 150 19.50 12.78 6.06
CA ILE A 150 19.50 12.47 7.50
C ILE A 150 20.95 12.21 7.96
N PRO A 151 21.58 13.12 8.74
CA PRO A 151 23.00 13.01 9.08
C PRO A 151 23.35 11.72 9.81
N GLU A 152 22.47 11.25 10.69
CA GLU A 152 22.66 10.04 11.49
C GLU A 152 22.66 8.77 10.63
N LEU A 153 22.13 8.81 9.41
CA LEU A 153 22.15 7.69 8.46
C LEU A 153 23.35 7.73 7.50
N ALA A 154 24.25 8.71 7.62
CA ALA A 154 25.41 8.81 6.75
C ALA A 154 26.28 7.53 6.83
N GLY A 155 26.61 6.98 5.66
CA GLY A 155 27.41 5.75 5.53
C GLY A 155 26.64 4.44 5.72
N GLN A 156 25.33 4.49 6.01
CA GLN A 156 24.50 3.29 6.23
C GLN A 156 23.79 2.76 4.97
N ASP A 157 23.90 3.46 3.83
CA ASP A 157 23.14 3.21 2.58
C ASP A 157 21.64 2.92 2.84
N PRO A 158 20.92 3.83 3.54
CA PRO A 158 19.50 3.63 3.81
C PRO A 158 18.72 3.57 2.50
N ARG A 159 17.96 2.48 2.29
CA ARG A 159 17.12 2.29 1.10
C ARG A 159 15.74 1.79 1.48
N VAL A 160 14.73 2.36 0.83
CA VAL A 160 13.35 1.90 0.88
C VAL A 160 12.90 1.40 -0.48
N ASN A 161 11.99 0.45 -0.48
CA ASN A 161 11.30 -0.02 -1.68
C ASN A 161 9.83 -0.30 -1.35
N CYS A 162 9.07 -0.73 -2.36
CA CYS A 162 7.63 -0.99 -2.21
C CYS A 162 7.35 -1.98 -1.07
N THR A 163 8.17 -3.02 -0.90
CA THR A 163 8.03 -4.02 0.18
C THR A 163 8.22 -3.42 1.56
N THR A 164 8.99 -2.33 1.72
CA THR A 164 9.19 -1.67 3.02
C THR A 164 7.84 -1.30 3.65
N CYS A 165 6.89 -0.80 2.85
CA CYS A 165 5.56 -0.37 3.33
C CYS A 165 4.46 -1.38 3.00
N HIS A 166 4.40 -1.88 1.76
CA HIS A 166 3.29 -2.72 1.30
C HIS A 166 3.32 -4.13 1.88
N ARG A 167 4.51 -4.72 2.06
CA ARG A 167 4.70 -6.04 2.65
C ARG A 167 3.78 -7.16 2.07
N GLY A 168 3.44 -7.07 0.78
CA GLY A 168 2.55 -8.03 0.12
C GLY A 168 1.07 -7.66 0.17
N ASP A 169 0.73 -6.44 0.59
CA ASP A 169 -0.63 -5.90 0.59
C ASP A 169 -0.72 -4.63 -0.28
N THR A 170 -1.85 -4.46 -0.96
CA THR A 170 -2.19 -3.24 -1.70
C THR A 170 -2.29 -2.00 -0.79
N LYS A 171 -2.62 -2.20 0.50
CA LYS A 171 -2.70 -1.13 1.50
C LYS A 171 -1.70 -1.38 2.63
N PRO A 172 -0.71 -0.48 2.83
CA PRO A 172 0.17 -0.56 3.98
C PRO A 172 -0.60 -0.49 5.30
N ALA A 173 -0.18 -1.29 6.28
CA ALA A 173 -0.67 -1.18 7.66
C ALA A 173 -0.37 0.22 8.22
N LEU A 174 -1.32 0.76 8.98
CA LEU A 174 -1.22 2.12 9.56
C LEU A 174 -0.86 2.10 11.04
N SER A 175 -0.93 0.93 11.68
CA SER A 175 -0.59 0.73 13.08
C SER A 175 -0.07 -0.68 13.32
N MET A 176 0.39 -0.94 14.54
CA MET A 176 0.68 -2.27 15.05
C MET A 176 -0.45 -2.66 16.03
N ASP A 177 -0.82 -3.94 16.10
CA ASP A 177 -1.73 -4.45 17.13
C ASP A 177 -1.01 -4.69 18.47
N GLU A 178 -1.76 -5.15 19.49
CA GLU A 178 -1.25 -5.43 20.84
C GLU A 178 -0.16 -6.52 20.82
N GLU A 179 -0.23 -7.44 19.86
CA GLU A 179 0.74 -8.50 19.63
C GLU A 179 1.94 -8.06 18.78
N GLY A 180 1.98 -6.81 18.31
CA GLY A 180 3.08 -6.26 17.52
C GLY A 180 3.10 -6.72 16.06
N MET A 181 1.95 -7.14 15.52
CA MET A 181 1.75 -7.46 14.12
C MET A 181 1.22 -6.24 13.35
N PRO A 182 1.51 -6.09 12.04
CA PRO A 182 0.96 -5.00 11.24
C PRO A 182 -0.58 -5.05 11.23
N ALA A 183 -1.21 -4.03 11.79
CA ALA A 183 -2.65 -3.89 11.79
C ALA A 183 -3.10 -3.20 10.49
N HIS A 184 -3.68 -4.00 9.61
CA HIS A 184 -4.40 -3.50 8.45
C HIS A 184 -5.76 -2.99 8.92
N ALA A 185 -6.23 -1.87 8.34
CA ALA A 185 -7.59 -1.43 8.60
C ALA A 185 -8.53 -2.59 8.28
N ALA A 186 -9.48 -2.92 9.16
CA ALA A 186 -10.39 -4.04 8.91
C ALA A 186 -11.12 -3.81 7.56
N GLU A 187 -10.71 -4.55 6.53
CA GLU A 187 -11.38 -4.53 5.23
C GLU A 187 -12.79 -5.11 5.43
N GLY A 188 -13.81 -4.28 5.28
CA GLY A 188 -15.19 -4.74 5.18
C GLY A 188 -15.31 -5.71 4.02
N ARG A 189 -15.54 -6.99 4.37
CA ARG A 189 -15.84 -8.09 3.45
C ARG A 189 -17.23 -7.94 2.84
#